data_AF-A0A7J9A313-F1
#
_entry.id   AF-A0A7J9A313-F1
#
_cell.length_a   1.000
_cell.length_b   1.000
_cell.length_c   1.000
_cell.angle_alpha   90.00
_cell.angle_beta   90.00
_cell.angle_gamma   90.00
#
_symmetry.space_group_name_H-M   'P 1'
#
loop_
_entity.id
_entity.type
_entity.pdbx_description
1 polymer ?
#
loop_
_entity_poly.entity_id
_entity_poly.type
_entity_poly.pdbx_seq_one_letter_code
_entity_poly.pdbx_strand_id
1 'polypeptide(L)' 'MKITPVQKQTRAGQRTRFKAFVVVGDGKGHVGLGVKCSKEVATAISGAIILAKLSVIPVRRGY' A
#
# COMPACT_ATOMS: atom_id res chain seq x y z
N MET A 1 0.16 4.90 7.71
CA MET A 1 0.02 3.54 7.14
C MET A 1 -1.33 3.00 7.59
N LYS A 2 -2.20 2.54 6.69
CA LYS A 2 -3.58 2.10 7.03
C LYS A 2 -3.87 0.76 6.38
N ILE A 3 -4.53 -0.14 7.10
CA ILE A 3 -5.08 -1.38 6.57
C ILE A 3 -6.59 -1.21 6.55
N THR A 4 -7.20 -1.43 5.39
CA THR A 4 -8.65 -1.31 5.20
C THR A 4 -9.20 -2.63 4.70
N PRO A 5 -10.21 -3.22 5.38
CA PRO A 5 -10.97 -4.31 4.80
C PRO A 5 -11.85 -3.75 3.67
N VAL A 6 -11.73 -4.33 2.48
CA VAL A 6 -12.55 -4.02 1.31
C VAL A 6 -13.42 -5.22 1.03
N GLN A 7 -14.73 -5.03 1.05
CA GLN A 7 -15.71 -6.10 0.86
C GLN A 7 -16.33 -5.99 -0.53
N LYS A 8 -16.39 -7.10 -1.26
CA LYS A 8 -17.13 -7.20 -2.53
C LYS A 8 -18.28 -8.18 -2.35
N GLN A 9 -19.51 -7.73 -2.57
CA GLN A 9 -20.67 -8.62 -2.61
C GLN A 9 -20.54 -9.56 -3.84
N THR A 10 -20.71 -10.85 -3.62
CA THR A 10 -20.76 -11.89 -4.66
C THR A 10 -22.06 -12.68 -4.52
N ARG A 11 -22.38 -13.50 -5.54
CA ARG A 11 -23.59 -14.32 -5.56
C ARG A 11 -23.70 -15.29 -4.38
N ALA A 12 -22.56 -15.74 -3.85
CA ALA A 12 -22.48 -16.70 -2.73
C ALA A 12 -22.03 -16.05 -1.40
N GLY A 13 -22.18 -14.73 -1.26
CA GLY A 13 -21.84 -14.00 -0.03
C GLY A 13 -20.81 -12.87 -0.24
N GLN A 14 -20.26 -12.35 0.86
CA GLN A 14 -19.26 -11.28 0.81
C GLN A 14 -17.85 -11.82 0.74
N ARG A 15 -17.08 -11.36 -0.25
CA ARG A 15 -15.65 -11.61 -0.35
C ARG A 15 -14.87 -10.44 0.21
N THR A 16 -14.19 -10.65 1.32
CA THR A 16 -13.33 -9.64 1.95
C THR A 16 -11.89 -9.75 1.41
N ARG A 17 -11.23 -8.61 1.27
CA ARG A 17 -9.81 -8.46 0.99
C ARG A 17 -9.24 -7.34 1.84
N PHE A 18 -7.95 -7.34 2.07
CA PHE A 18 -7.27 -6.28 2.80
C PHE A 18 -6.51 -5.40 1.83
N LYS A 19 -6.79 -4.10 1.84
CA LYS A 19 -6.02 -3.08 1.14
C LYS A 19 -5.07 -2.42 2.13
N ALA A 20 -3.78 -2.52 1.86
CA ALA A 20 -2.72 -1.94 2.67
C ALA A 20 -2.12 -0.72 1.95
N PHE A 21 -1.95 0.37 2.71
CA PHE A 21 -1.28 1.59 2.28
C PHE A 21 0.06 1.70 3.00
N VAL A 22 1.15 1.73 2.24
CA VAL A 22 2.54 1.70 2.73
C VAL A 22 3.30 2.92 2.20
N VAL A 23 4.07 3.55 3.07
CA VAL A 23 4.96 4.66 2.71
C VAL A 23 6.40 4.22 2.99
N VAL A 24 7.30 4.49 2.06
CA VAL A 24 8.74 4.26 2.19
C VAL A 24 9.45 5.59 1.94
N GLY A 25 10.47 5.91 2.72
CA GLY A 25 11.26 7.11 2.51
C GLY A 25 12.59 7.09 3.25
N ASP A 26 13.55 7.86 2.77
CA ASP A 26 14.92 7.95 3.30
C ASP A 26 15.14 9.18 4.21
N GLY A 27 14.11 10.02 4.37
CA GLY A 27 14.17 11.28 5.13
C GLY A 27 15.05 12.36 4.49
N LYS A 28 15.64 12.10 3.31
CA LYS A 28 16.58 13.00 2.63
C LYS A 28 16.02 13.56 1.31
N GLY A 29 14.72 13.43 1.12
CA GLY A 29 14.02 13.94 -0.07
C GLY A 29 13.61 12.84 -1.05
N HIS A 30 13.55 11.58 -0.65
CA HIS A 30 12.91 10.53 -1.45
C HIS A 30 11.75 9.90 -0.68
N VAL A 31 10.58 9.86 -1.30
CA VAL A 31 9.37 9.27 -0.73
C VAL A 31 8.66 8.45 -1.80
N GLY A 32 8.25 7.24 -1.44
CA GLY A 32 7.44 6.35 -2.27
C GLY A 32 6.17 5.90 -1.54
N LEU A 33 5.08 5.79 -2.29
CA LEU A 33 3.78 5.35 -1.79
C LEU A 33 3.34 4.09 -2.54
N GLY A 34 3.02 3.05 -1.77
CA GLY A 34 2.57 1.77 -2.31
C GLY A 34 1.19 1.40 -1.77
N VAL A 35 0.34 0.91 -2.66
CA VAL A 35 -0.99 0.43 -2.32
C VAL A 35 -1.21 -0.93 -2.96
N LYS A 36 -1.55 -1.93 -2.15
CA LYS A 36 -1.87 -3.27 -2.66
C LYS A 36 -3.07 -3.84 -1.93
N CYS A 37 -3.85 -4.66 -2.64
CA CYS A 37 -4.92 -5.45 -2.02
C CYS A 37 -4.67 -6.95 -2.20
N SER A 38 -4.87 -7.73 -1.13
CA SER A 38 -4.72 -9.19 -1.14
C SER A 38 -5.78 -9.84 -0.23
N LYS A 39 -5.91 -11.17 -0.30
CA LYS A 39 -6.79 -11.94 0.60
C LYS A 39 -6.25 -11.94 2.04
N GLU A 40 -4.93 -11.97 2.19
CA GLU A 40 -4.24 -11.98 3.48
C GLU A 40 -3.52 -10.66 3.74
N VAL A 41 -3.42 -10.27 5.00
CA VAL A 41 -2.80 -9.01 5.41
C VAL A 41 -1.30 -9.00 5.12
N ALA A 42 -0.58 -10.07 5.48
CA ALA A 42 0.87 -10.16 5.30
C ALA A 42 1.27 -10.00 3.82
N THR A 43 0.57 -10.70 2.92
CA THR A 43 0.85 -10.62 1.47
C THR A 43 0.49 -9.25 0.87
N ALA A 44 -0.54 -8.58 1.41
CA ALA A 44 -0.87 -7.20 1.02
C ALA A 44 0.23 -6.23 1.44
N ILE A 45 0.77 -6.35 2.66
CA ILE A 45 1.84 -5.49 3.17
C ILE A 45 3.13 -5.71 2.37
N SER A 46 3.61 -6.96 2.25
CA SER A 46 4.87 -7.25 1.54
C SER A 46 4.83 -6.76 0.10
N GLY A 47 3.71 -6.98 -0.60
CA GLY A 47 3.58 -6.48 -1.95
C GLY A 47 3.39 -4.97 -2.06
N ALA A 48 2.77 -4.32 -1.06
CA ALA A 48 2.69 -2.86 -1.02
C ALA A 48 4.05 -2.21 -0.72
N ILE A 49 4.93 -2.85 0.05
CA ILE A 49 6.32 -2.40 0.25
C ILE A 49 7.09 -2.41 -1.07
N ILE A 50 6.99 -3.49 -1.86
CA ILE A 50 7.64 -3.58 -3.16
C ILE A 50 7.14 -2.46 -4.08
N LEU A 51 5.82 -2.26 -4.11
CA LEU A 51 5.19 -1.24 -4.94
C LEU A 51 5.61 0.18 -4.51
N ALA A 52 5.73 0.43 -3.20
CA ALA A 52 6.22 1.70 -2.65
C ALA A 52 7.69 1.99 -3.01
N LYS A 53 8.53 0.95 -3.08
CA LYS A 53 9.94 1.08 -3.51
C LYS A 53 10.07 1.37 -5.01
N LEU A 54 9.15 0.87 -5.83
CA LEU A 54 9.13 1.14 -7.27
C LEU A 54 8.62 2.55 -7.59
N SER A 55 7.74 3.10 -6.75
CA SER A 55 7.10 4.41 -6.94
C SER A 55 7.80 5.55 -6.19
N VAL A 56 9.11 5.46 -5.97
CA VAL A 56 9.87 6.49 -5.25
C VAL A 56 9.97 7.77 -6.08
N ILE A 57 9.59 8.88 -5.47
CA ILE A 57 9.58 10.22 -6.07
C ILE A 57 10.59 11.10 -5.31
N PRO A 58 11.46 11.85 -6.03
CA PRO A 58 12.30 12.87 -5.42
C PRO A 58 11.45 14.09 -5.03
N VAL A 59 11.60 14.54 -3.80
CA VAL A 59 10.91 15.68 -3.20
C VAL A 59 11.90 16.85 -3.16
N ARG A 60 11.61 17.89 -3.94
CA ARG A 60 12.36 19.16 -3.88
C ARG A 60 12.08 19.85 -2.56
N ARG A 61 13.14 20.19 -1.82
CA ARG A 61 13.06 20.91 -0.54
C ARG A 61 13.38 22.39 -0.77
N GLY A 62 12.64 23.28 -0.10
CA GLY A 62 12.90 24.72 -0.08
C GLY A 62 13.94 25.10 0.99
N TYR A 63 14.27 26.40 1.04
CA TYR A 63 15.02 27.04 2.13
C TYR A 63 14.06 27.69 3.12
#